data_AF-A0A2V5SQU0-F1
#
_entry.id   AF-A0A2V5SQU0-F1
#
_cell.length_a   1.000
_cell.length_b   1.000
_cell.length_c   1.000
_cell.angle_alpha   90.00
_cell.angle_beta   90.00
_cell.angle_gamma   90.00
#
_symmetry.space_group_name_H-M   'P 1'
#
loop_
_entity.id
_entity.type
_entity.pdbx_description
1 polymer ?
#
loop_
_entity_poly.entity_id
_entity_poly.type
_entity_poly.pdbx_seq_one_letter_code
_entity_poly.pdbx_strand_id
1 'polypeptide(L)'
;MVAYYLHNLDPLIFRIYDNVGPRWYGLAYVLAFVSSYLLLLWLAKRGYADLAPQRVGDFITGCALFGVIIGGRLGYVFFYKPEMLREPLSILRVWEGGMSSHGGMLGLLIFTLYYAQRHKISWTNLGDNLVVTAPIGLFFGRCANFINGELYGRITSVQWAMQFPKELLDHPQEADRAVAACAQIDPSLTTPDAIINAVRSKPEVGTALHSILSPRHPSQLYEAFFEGIVLFAILWFVRTRTRQPNGVLTGLFFICYAIFRI
;
A
#
# COMPACT_ATOMS: atom_id res chain seq x y z
N MET A 1 -9.71 -32.83 2.73
CA MET A 1 -10.02 -31.40 2.46
C MET A 1 -8.70 -30.65 2.40
N VAL A 2 -8.50 -29.80 1.40
CA VAL A 2 -7.33 -28.90 1.39
C VAL A 2 -7.54 -27.93 2.56
N ALA A 3 -6.67 -27.99 3.56
CA ALA A 3 -6.70 -27.03 4.65
C ALA A 3 -6.17 -25.70 4.10
N TYR A 4 -7.06 -24.74 3.84
CA TYR A 4 -6.66 -23.39 3.44
C TYR A 4 -5.99 -22.69 4.62
N TYR A 5 -4.96 -21.90 4.30
CA TYR A 5 -4.31 -21.10 5.33
C TYR A 5 -5.26 -20.02 5.84
N LEU A 6 -5.50 -20.00 7.15
CA LEU A 6 -6.22 -18.92 7.82
C LEU A 6 -5.23 -17.80 8.16
N HIS A 7 -5.45 -16.62 7.59
CA HIS A 7 -4.59 -15.48 7.84
C HIS A 7 -4.73 -15.00 9.29
N ASN A 8 -3.62 -14.93 10.01
CA ASN A 8 -3.56 -14.53 11.40
C ASN A 8 -2.38 -13.59 11.74
N LEU A 9 -1.81 -12.90 10.74
CA LEU A 9 -0.68 -12.00 10.98
C LEU A 9 -1.10 -10.78 11.83
N ASP A 10 -0.21 -10.31 12.70
CA ASP A 10 -0.44 -9.09 13.49
C ASP A 10 -0.02 -7.85 12.66
N PRO A 11 -0.91 -6.85 12.47
CA PRO A 11 -0.57 -5.61 11.78
C PRO A 11 0.44 -4.74 12.54
N LEU A 12 0.63 -4.99 13.84
CA LEU A 12 1.62 -4.35 14.69
C LEU A 12 2.94 -5.12 14.65
N ILE A 13 4.05 -4.39 14.61
CA ILE A 13 5.40 -4.96 14.71
C ILE A 13 5.64 -5.41 16.16
N PHE A 14 5.32 -4.53 17.11
CA PHE A 14 5.26 -4.81 18.54
C PHE A 14 4.23 -3.88 19.18
N ARG A 15 3.62 -4.34 20.28
CA ARG A 15 2.60 -3.58 21.03
C ARG A 15 3.27 -2.75 22.11
N ILE A 16 2.95 -1.46 22.16
CA ILE A 16 3.35 -0.57 23.25
C ILE A 16 2.24 -0.51 24.29
N TYR A 17 1.00 -0.30 23.84
CA TYR A 17 -0.19 -0.26 24.69
C TYR A 17 -1.43 -0.67 23.88
N ASP A 18 -2.15 -1.72 24.29
CA ASP A 18 -3.30 -2.29 23.56
C ASP A 18 -3.07 -2.41 22.03
N ASN A 19 -3.74 -1.57 21.24
CA ASN A 19 -3.69 -1.53 19.77
C ASN A 19 -2.78 -0.39 19.23
N VAL A 20 -1.97 0.19 20.12
CA VAL A 20 -1.01 1.25 19.83
C VAL A 20 0.38 0.65 19.73
N GLY A 21 0.99 0.84 18.57
CA GLY A 21 2.36 0.42 18.28
C GLY A 21 2.71 0.71 16.82
N PRO A 22 4.01 0.55 16.46
CA PRO A 22 4.44 0.66 15.08
C PRO A 22 3.75 -0.39 14.21
N ARG A 23 3.18 0.04 13.09
CA ARG A 23 2.48 -0.84 12.13
C ARG A 23 3.39 -1.21 10.97
N TRP A 24 3.24 -2.43 10.45
CA TRP A 24 3.92 -2.88 9.23
C TRP A 24 3.66 -1.95 8.04
N TYR A 25 2.47 -1.36 7.97
CA TYR A 25 2.12 -0.36 6.95
C TYR A 25 2.98 0.90 7.02
N GLY A 26 3.24 1.41 8.24
CA GLY A 26 4.12 2.57 8.43
C GLY A 26 5.56 2.25 8.04
N LEU A 27 6.05 1.06 8.42
CA LEU A 27 7.37 0.58 8.02
C LEU A 27 7.47 0.41 6.50
N ALA A 28 6.44 -0.12 5.84
CA ALA A 28 6.41 -0.26 4.39
C ALA A 28 6.57 1.09 3.66
N TYR A 29 5.91 2.15 4.15
CA TYR A 29 6.15 3.51 3.61
C TYR A 29 7.58 3.97 3.82
N VAL A 30 8.16 3.78 5.00
CA VAL A 30 9.55 4.16 5.28
C VAL A 30 10.49 3.42 4.32
N LEU A 31 10.33 2.10 4.18
CA LEU A 31 11.12 1.29 3.26
C LEU A 31 10.94 1.71 1.80
N ALA A 32 9.73 2.08 1.38
CA ALA A 32 9.45 2.61 0.06
C ALA A 32 10.23 3.92 -0.21
N PHE A 33 10.17 4.89 0.70
CA PHE A 33 10.88 6.17 0.53
C PHE A 33 12.40 6.02 0.62
N VAL A 34 12.91 5.22 1.56
CA VAL A 34 14.35 4.96 1.69
C VAL A 34 14.88 4.26 0.44
N SER A 35 14.19 3.22 -0.04
CA SER A 35 14.61 2.51 -1.25
C SER A 35 14.55 3.40 -2.48
N SER A 36 13.48 4.21 -2.62
CA SER A 36 13.37 5.18 -3.72
C SER A 36 14.48 6.22 -3.67
N TYR A 37 14.83 6.73 -2.48
CA TYR A 37 15.98 7.63 -2.29
C TYR A 37 17.29 6.97 -2.74
N LEU A 38 17.59 5.75 -2.28
CA LEU A 38 18.84 5.06 -2.63
C LEU A 38 18.95 4.77 -4.13
N LEU A 39 17.86 4.31 -4.74
CA LEU A 39 17.80 4.00 -6.17
C LEU A 39 17.88 5.27 -7.03
N LEU A 40 17.15 6.33 -6.66
CA LEU A 40 17.21 7.61 -7.36
C LEU A 40 18.58 8.26 -7.21
N LEU A 41 19.21 8.14 -6.04
CA LEU A 41 20.57 8.62 -5.80
C LEU A 41 21.57 7.86 -6.69
N TRP A 42 21.40 6.55 -6.85
CA TRP A 42 22.19 5.75 -7.77
C TRP A 42 22.00 6.19 -9.22
N LEU A 43 20.76 6.45 -9.64
CA LEU A 43 20.44 6.95 -10.99
C LEU A 43 21.05 8.33 -11.24
N ALA A 44 20.95 9.24 -10.27
CA ALA A 44 21.54 10.58 -10.33
C ALA A 44 23.07 10.52 -10.44
N LYS A 45 23.74 9.70 -9.61
CA LYS A 45 25.21 9.54 -9.64
C LYS A 45 25.74 8.99 -10.97
N ARG A 46 24.92 8.27 -11.73
CA ARG A 46 25.28 7.69 -13.04
C ARG A 46 24.80 8.51 -14.24
N GLY A 47 24.31 9.73 -14.00
CA GLY A 47 23.86 10.65 -15.04
C GLY A 47 22.61 10.13 -15.77
N TYR A 48 21.73 9.41 -15.07
CA TYR A 48 20.39 9.11 -15.59
C TYR A 48 19.40 10.22 -15.21
N ALA A 49 19.53 10.81 -14.02
CA ALA A 49 18.68 11.92 -13.60
C ALA A 49 19.32 13.28 -13.90
N ASP A 50 18.53 14.23 -14.38
CA ASP A 50 18.90 15.65 -14.47
C ASP A 50 19.06 16.28 -13.07
N LEU A 51 18.53 15.59 -12.05
CA LEU A 51 18.65 15.98 -10.65
C LEU A 51 20.05 15.69 -10.11
N ALA A 52 20.71 16.71 -9.59
CA ALA A 52 22.00 16.57 -8.93
C ALA A 52 21.91 15.62 -7.71
N PRO A 53 22.88 14.71 -7.48
CA PRO A 53 22.85 13.75 -6.37
C PRO A 53 22.59 14.38 -4.99
N GLN A 54 23.10 15.60 -4.76
CA GLN A 54 22.96 16.33 -3.50
C GLN A 54 21.51 16.75 -3.23
N ARG A 55 20.69 16.95 -4.28
CA ARG A 55 19.28 17.38 -4.17
C ARG A 55 18.30 16.22 -4.10
N VAL A 56 18.75 14.98 -4.26
CA VAL A 56 17.88 13.79 -4.27
C VAL A 56 17.13 13.63 -2.94
N GLY A 57 17.80 13.90 -1.81
CA GLY A 57 17.17 13.83 -0.49
C GLY A 57 16.03 14.84 -0.35
N ASP A 58 16.29 16.10 -0.69
CA ASP A 58 15.30 17.19 -0.65
C ASP A 58 14.10 16.89 -1.56
N PHE A 59 14.38 16.38 -2.77
CA PHE A 59 13.35 16.03 -3.73
C PHE A 59 12.44 14.90 -3.23
N ILE A 60 12.99 13.79 -2.75
CA ILE A 60 12.20 12.67 -2.21
C ILE A 60 11.41 13.11 -0.97
N THR A 61 12.01 13.92 -0.11
CA THR A 61 11.32 14.48 1.06
C THR A 61 10.16 15.36 0.64
N GLY A 62 10.34 16.20 -0.38
CA GLY A 62 9.27 17.01 -0.94
C GLY A 62 8.16 16.18 -1.61
N CYS A 63 8.52 15.10 -2.32
CA CYS A 63 7.55 14.14 -2.86
C CYS A 63 6.72 13.48 -1.74
N ALA A 64 7.35 13.10 -0.63
CA ALA A 64 6.66 12.52 0.51
C ALA A 64 5.71 13.53 1.17
N LEU A 65 6.19 14.73 1.46
CA LEU A 65 5.43 15.75 2.18
C LEU A 65 4.33 16.37 1.32
N PHE A 66 4.69 16.98 0.20
CA PHE A 66 3.76 17.75 -0.64
C PHE A 66 2.96 16.85 -1.57
N GLY A 67 3.60 15.79 -2.10
CA GLY A 67 2.94 14.83 -2.96
C GLY A 67 2.00 13.92 -2.18
N VAL A 68 2.56 13.09 -1.31
CA VAL A 68 1.82 12.00 -0.66
C VAL A 68 1.01 12.47 0.54
N ILE A 69 1.62 13.14 1.52
CA ILE A 69 0.95 13.51 2.78
C ILE A 69 -0.08 14.62 2.54
N ILE A 70 0.36 15.78 2.04
CA ILE A 70 -0.52 16.93 1.81
C ILE A 70 -1.50 16.64 0.68
N GLY A 71 -1.01 16.14 -0.47
CA GLY A 71 -1.88 15.78 -1.59
C GLY A 71 -2.91 14.72 -1.21
N GLY A 72 -2.49 13.67 -0.51
CA GLY A 72 -3.40 12.61 -0.05
C GLY A 72 -4.45 13.10 0.94
N ARG A 73 -4.06 13.97 1.88
CA ARG A 73 -4.99 14.53 2.88
C ARG A 73 -5.98 15.50 2.25
N LEU A 74 -5.50 16.43 1.43
CA LEU A 74 -6.36 17.38 0.74
C LEU A 74 -7.30 16.67 -0.24
N GLY A 75 -6.81 15.67 -0.98
CA GLY A 75 -7.67 14.87 -1.84
C GLY A 75 -8.74 14.10 -1.07
N TYR A 76 -8.46 13.65 0.16
CA TYR A 76 -9.49 13.04 1.02
C TYR A 76 -10.57 14.06 1.40
N VAL A 77 -10.16 15.25 1.85
CA VAL A 77 -11.08 16.34 2.20
C VAL A 77 -11.94 16.74 1.01
N PHE A 78 -11.35 16.98 -0.17
CA PHE A 78 -12.09 17.48 -1.32
C PHE A 78 -12.99 16.42 -1.99
N PHE A 79 -12.56 15.16 -2.05
CA PHE A 79 -13.30 14.13 -2.81
C PHE A 79 -14.23 13.28 -1.95
N TYR A 80 -13.94 13.11 -0.65
CA TYR A 80 -14.68 12.18 0.20
C TYR A 80 -15.33 12.82 1.42
N LYS A 81 -14.75 13.89 2.01
CA LYS A 81 -15.28 14.51 3.23
C LYS A 81 -15.18 16.04 3.23
N PRO A 82 -15.90 16.74 2.32
CA PRO A 82 -15.83 18.19 2.17
C PRO A 82 -16.32 18.95 3.41
N GLU A 83 -17.08 18.31 4.30
CA GLU A 83 -17.56 18.91 5.55
C GLU A 83 -16.41 19.34 6.47
N MET A 84 -15.24 18.69 6.35
CA MET A 84 -14.03 19.06 7.11
C MET A 84 -13.56 20.49 6.84
N LEU A 85 -13.96 21.11 5.72
CA LEU A 85 -13.66 22.51 5.43
C LEU A 85 -14.31 23.48 6.42
N ARG A 86 -15.37 23.05 7.12
CA ARG A 86 -16.04 23.85 8.17
C ARG A 86 -15.27 23.87 9.49
N GLU A 87 -14.38 22.90 9.70
CA GLU A 87 -13.51 22.82 10.88
C GLU A 87 -12.05 22.61 10.43
N PRO A 88 -11.33 23.67 10.01
CA PRO A 88 -10.04 23.53 9.34
C PRO A 88 -8.97 22.77 10.14
N LEU A 89 -9.02 22.83 11.48
CA LEU A 89 -8.10 22.06 12.33
C LEU A 89 -8.28 20.55 12.18
N SER A 90 -9.46 20.07 11.76
CA SER A 90 -9.70 18.66 11.44
C SER A 90 -8.86 18.15 10.28
N ILE A 91 -8.47 19.02 9.36
CA ILE A 91 -7.62 18.67 8.23
C ILE A 91 -6.24 18.20 8.71
N LEU A 92 -5.75 18.72 9.84
CA LEU A 92 -4.45 18.33 10.40
C LEU A 92 -4.50 17.00 11.19
N ARG A 93 -5.70 16.50 11.51
CA ARG A 93 -5.91 15.25 12.27
C ARG A 93 -5.69 14.01 11.41
N VAL A 94 -4.47 13.85 10.88
CA VAL A 94 -4.09 12.73 10.00
C VAL A 94 -4.05 11.37 10.70
N TRP A 95 -3.97 11.37 12.04
CA TRP A 95 -3.99 10.15 12.87
C TRP A 95 -5.37 9.49 12.95
N GLU A 96 -6.45 10.21 12.61
CA GLU A 96 -7.81 9.65 12.51
C GLU A 96 -8.01 8.86 11.20
N GLY A 97 -6.96 8.70 10.40
CA GLY A 97 -7.04 8.17 9.05
C GLY A 97 -7.58 9.21 8.07
N GLY A 98 -8.02 8.76 6.88
CA GLY A 98 -8.53 9.63 5.83
C GLY A 98 -7.44 10.19 4.92
N MET A 99 -6.98 9.33 4.01
CA MET A 99 -6.01 9.63 2.96
C MET A 99 -6.56 9.14 1.61
N SER A 100 -6.39 9.95 0.57
CA SER A 100 -6.83 9.62 -0.79
C SER A 100 -5.62 9.28 -1.67
N SER A 101 -5.64 8.10 -2.30
CA SER A 101 -4.61 7.73 -3.28
C SER A 101 -4.63 8.67 -4.50
N HIS A 102 -5.82 9.06 -4.96
CA HIS A 102 -5.98 10.02 -6.07
C HIS A 102 -5.40 11.39 -5.71
N GLY A 103 -5.64 11.84 -4.48
CA GLY A 103 -5.05 13.06 -3.94
C GLY A 103 -3.53 13.01 -3.92
N GLY A 104 -2.96 11.88 -3.48
CA GLY A 104 -1.51 11.68 -3.46
C GLY A 104 -0.87 11.71 -4.85
N MET A 105 -1.51 11.06 -5.85
CA MET A 105 -1.04 11.08 -7.23
C MET A 105 -1.07 12.49 -7.84
N LEU A 106 -2.17 13.22 -7.64
CA LEU A 106 -2.30 14.60 -8.12
C LEU A 106 -1.31 15.53 -7.42
N GLY A 107 -1.15 15.40 -6.10
CA GLY A 107 -0.16 16.14 -5.33
C GLY A 107 1.26 15.90 -5.85
N LEU A 108 1.61 14.64 -6.14
CA LEU A 108 2.93 14.28 -6.67
C LEU A 108 3.15 14.88 -8.07
N LEU A 109 2.14 14.85 -8.93
CA LEU A 109 2.19 15.48 -10.24
C LEU A 109 2.43 17.00 -10.13
N ILE A 110 1.66 17.70 -9.28
CA ILE A 110 1.80 19.15 -9.09
C ILE A 110 3.18 19.49 -8.51
N PHE A 111 3.61 18.76 -7.46
CA PHE A 111 4.89 19.00 -6.82
C PHE A 111 6.06 18.78 -7.78
N THR A 112 6.05 17.69 -8.57
CA THR A 112 7.13 17.39 -9.50
C THR A 112 7.19 18.38 -10.66
N LEU A 113 6.04 18.85 -11.16
CA LEU A 113 5.98 19.93 -12.15
C LEU A 113 6.59 21.22 -11.61
N TYR A 114 6.16 21.64 -10.42
CA TYR A 114 6.68 22.81 -9.73
C TYR A 114 8.20 22.70 -9.51
N TYR A 115 8.67 21.57 -9.01
CA TYR A 115 10.08 21.33 -8.75
C TYR A 115 10.92 21.37 -10.03
N ALA A 116 10.44 20.74 -11.10
CA ALA A 116 11.11 20.75 -12.40
C ALA A 116 11.28 22.18 -12.94
N GLN A 117 10.21 22.97 -12.90
CA GLN A 117 10.22 24.37 -13.34
C GLN A 117 11.16 25.22 -12.48
N ARG A 118 11.10 25.06 -11.15
CA ARG A 118 11.92 25.86 -10.24
C ARG A 118 13.41 25.59 -10.39
N HIS A 119 13.77 24.34 -10.65
CA HIS A 119 15.17 23.92 -10.79
C HIS A 119 15.67 23.86 -12.23
N LYS A 120 14.82 24.22 -13.22
CA LYS A 120 15.14 24.22 -14.66
C LYS A 120 15.64 22.86 -15.17
N ILE A 121 15.01 21.79 -14.73
CA ILE A 121 15.31 20.41 -15.14
C ILE A 121 14.11 19.80 -15.88
N SER A 122 14.33 18.74 -16.65
CA SER A 122 13.24 18.11 -17.40
C SER A 122 12.25 17.43 -16.46
N TRP A 123 10.98 17.82 -16.54
CA TRP A 123 9.90 17.17 -15.79
C TRP A 123 9.71 15.72 -16.22
N THR A 124 9.83 15.42 -17.51
CA THR A 124 9.71 14.05 -18.04
C THR A 124 10.90 13.18 -17.62
N ASN A 125 12.11 13.74 -17.47
CA ASN A 125 13.22 13.00 -16.87
C ASN A 125 12.95 12.68 -15.40
N LEU A 126 12.46 13.64 -14.61
CA LEU A 126 12.08 13.41 -13.21
C LEU A 126 11.00 12.32 -13.11
N GLY A 127 9.95 12.42 -13.93
CA GLY A 127 8.89 11.43 -14.02
C GLY A 127 9.43 10.04 -14.32
N ASP A 128 10.27 9.90 -15.34
CA ASP A 128 10.89 8.63 -15.71
C ASP A 128 11.71 8.00 -14.58
N ASN A 129 12.51 8.79 -13.85
CA ASN A 129 13.27 8.25 -12.73
C ASN A 129 12.36 7.89 -11.54
N LEU A 130 11.27 8.63 -11.30
CA LEU A 130 10.31 8.30 -10.25
C LEU A 130 9.55 7.00 -10.55
N VAL A 131 9.06 6.82 -11.78
CA VAL A 131 8.32 5.60 -12.12
C VAL A 131 9.22 4.36 -12.16
N VAL A 132 10.53 4.51 -12.36
CA VAL A 132 11.49 3.42 -12.27
C VAL A 132 11.65 2.94 -10.82
N THR A 133 11.54 3.83 -9.83
CA THR A 133 11.67 3.47 -8.41
C THR A 133 10.33 3.16 -7.74
N ALA A 134 9.22 3.67 -8.28
CA ALA A 134 7.87 3.50 -7.73
C ALA A 134 7.45 2.02 -7.48
N PRO A 135 7.77 1.03 -8.35
CA PRO A 135 7.39 -0.36 -8.13
C PRO A 135 7.90 -0.96 -6.81
N ILE A 136 9.05 -0.52 -6.30
CA ILE A 136 9.53 -0.96 -4.98
C ILE A 136 8.59 -0.48 -3.86
N GLY A 137 8.05 0.73 -4.00
CA GLY A 137 7.02 1.23 -3.09
C GLY A 137 5.72 0.45 -3.20
N LEU A 138 5.30 0.09 -4.42
CA LEU A 138 4.15 -0.78 -4.65
C LEU A 138 4.36 -2.14 -3.97
N PHE A 139 5.52 -2.77 -4.16
CA PHE A 139 5.89 -4.04 -3.52
C PHE A 139 5.68 -3.99 -1.99
N PHE A 140 6.31 -3.03 -1.31
CA PHE A 140 6.18 -2.91 0.15
C PHE A 140 4.74 -2.63 0.58
N GLY A 141 4.02 -1.77 -0.16
CA GLY A 141 2.61 -1.50 0.10
C GLY A 141 1.74 -2.76 0.02
N ARG A 142 1.93 -3.56 -1.03
CA ARG A 142 1.19 -4.82 -1.22
C ARG A 142 1.55 -5.87 -0.16
N CYS A 143 2.81 -5.97 0.24
CA CYS A 143 3.20 -6.79 1.39
C CYS A 143 2.52 -6.33 2.68
N ALA A 144 2.41 -5.02 2.92
CA ALA A 144 1.70 -4.50 4.08
C ALA A 144 0.19 -4.75 4.01
N ASN A 145 -0.44 -4.64 2.84
CA ASN A 145 -1.85 -5.04 2.65
C ASN A 145 -2.05 -6.51 2.98
N PHE A 146 -1.13 -7.38 2.53
CA PHE A 146 -1.15 -8.80 2.87
C PHE A 146 -1.04 -9.00 4.38
N ILE A 147 -0.07 -8.38 5.07
CA ILE A 147 0.08 -8.49 6.53
C ILE A 147 -1.16 -7.98 7.26
N ASN A 148 -1.75 -6.89 6.79
CA ASN A 148 -2.98 -6.34 7.35
C ASN A 148 -4.22 -7.21 7.06
N GLY A 149 -4.16 -8.16 6.13
CA GLY A 149 -5.30 -8.97 5.70
C GLY A 149 -6.37 -8.17 4.96
N GLU A 150 -6.00 -7.13 4.21
CA GLU A 150 -6.91 -6.25 3.46
C GLU A 150 -6.64 -6.31 1.96
N LEU A 151 -7.62 -5.90 1.13
CA LEU A 151 -7.53 -5.96 -0.34
C LEU A 151 -7.25 -7.37 -0.90
N TYR A 152 -7.82 -8.38 -0.27
CA TYR A 152 -7.76 -9.76 -0.73
C TYR A 152 -8.62 -9.97 -1.99
N GLY A 153 -8.35 -11.06 -2.69
CA GLY A 153 -8.92 -11.32 -4.01
C GLY A 153 -10.32 -11.93 -3.99
N ARG A 154 -10.75 -12.34 -5.19
CA ARG A 154 -12.03 -13.04 -5.40
C ARG A 154 -12.00 -14.43 -4.76
N ILE A 155 -13.20 -14.94 -4.45
CA ILE A 155 -13.42 -16.30 -3.96
C ILE A 155 -12.92 -17.30 -5.01
N THR A 156 -12.25 -18.36 -4.56
CA THR A 156 -11.62 -19.34 -5.43
C THR A 156 -11.44 -20.68 -4.73
N SER A 157 -11.10 -21.73 -5.48
CA SER A 157 -10.88 -23.08 -4.99
C SER A 157 -9.46 -23.61 -5.26
N VAL A 158 -8.53 -22.74 -5.68
CA VAL A 158 -7.13 -23.13 -5.91
C VAL A 158 -6.44 -23.53 -4.61
N GLN A 159 -5.45 -24.43 -4.70
CA GLN A 159 -4.82 -25.03 -3.52
C GLN A 159 -4.08 -24.05 -2.61
N TRP A 160 -3.66 -22.90 -3.13
CA TRP A 160 -2.98 -21.84 -2.38
C TRP A 160 -3.90 -20.69 -1.96
N ALA A 161 -5.22 -20.88 -2.04
CA ALA A 161 -6.18 -19.91 -1.52
C ALA A 161 -6.01 -19.75 0.00
N MET A 162 -6.37 -18.56 0.49
CA MET A 162 -6.28 -18.20 1.90
C MET A 162 -7.63 -17.68 2.38
N GLN A 163 -7.92 -17.89 3.66
CA GLN A 163 -9.09 -17.34 4.33
C GLN A 163 -8.67 -16.12 5.16
N PHE A 164 -9.39 -15.02 5.04
CA PHE A 164 -9.05 -13.76 5.70
C PHE A 164 -10.13 -13.40 6.72
N PRO A 165 -9.84 -13.38 8.03
CA PRO A 165 -10.82 -13.03 9.06
C PRO A 165 -11.46 -11.65 8.89
N LYS A 166 -10.75 -10.70 8.27
CA LYS A 166 -11.30 -9.36 7.96
C LYS A 166 -12.47 -9.38 6.98
N GLU A 167 -12.73 -10.49 6.28
CA GLU A 167 -13.95 -10.70 5.50
C GLU A 167 -15.22 -10.47 6.32
N LEU A 168 -15.19 -10.76 7.63
CA LEU A 168 -16.31 -10.53 8.53
C LEU A 168 -16.70 -9.04 8.67
N LEU A 169 -15.80 -8.10 8.34
CA LEU A 169 -16.12 -6.67 8.37
C LEU A 169 -16.94 -6.23 7.15
N ASP A 170 -16.80 -6.96 6.04
CA ASP A 170 -17.45 -6.64 4.76
C ASP A 170 -18.74 -7.47 4.54
N HIS A 171 -18.90 -8.56 5.29
CA HIS A 171 -19.91 -9.60 5.08
C HIS A 171 -20.73 -9.87 6.36
N PRO A 172 -21.85 -9.13 6.59
CA PRO A 172 -22.59 -9.19 7.85
C PRO A 172 -23.18 -10.56 8.21
N GLN A 173 -23.62 -11.35 7.22
CA GLN A 173 -24.23 -12.66 7.48
C GLN A 173 -23.21 -13.67 8.01
N GLU A 174 -22.00 -13.65 7.43
CA GLU A 174 -20.86 -14.44 7.84
C GLU A 174 -20.36 -13.97 9.21
N ALA A 175 -20.38 -12.66 9.48
CA ALA A 175 -20.09 -12.07 10.78
C ALA A 175 -21.02 -12.59 11.87
N ASP A 176 -22.33 -12.58 11.65
CA ASP A 176 -23.32 -13.07 12.61
C ASP A 176 -23.11 -14.56 12.92
N ARG A 177 -22.83 -15.38 11.90
CA ARG A 177 -22.51 -16.80 12.05
C ARG A 177 -21.21 -17.00 12.85
N ALA A 178 -20.19 -16.19 12.57
CA ALA A 178 -18.91 -16.25 13.27
C ALA A 178 -19.08 -15.87 14.74
N VAL A 179 -19.86 -14.83 15.07
CA VAL A 179 -20.18 -14.44 16.44
C VAL A 179 -20.92 -15.57 17.17
N ALA A 180 -21.96 -16.15 16.54
CA ALA A 180 -22.71 -17.24 17.15
C ALA A 180 -21.84 -18.48 17.44
N ALA A 181 -20.93 -18.83 16.52
CA ALA A 181 -20.01 -19.95 16.69
C ALA A 181 -18.93 -19.65 17.74
N CYS A 182 -18.32 -18.47 17.70
CA CYS A 182 -17.24 -18.07 18.59
C CYS A 182 -17.72 -17.80 20.02
N ALA A 183 -18.97 -17.36 20.21
CA ALA A 183 -19.57 -17.16 21.53
C ALA A 183 -19.68 -18.46 22.35
N GLN A 184 -19.75 -19.62 21.69
CA GLN A 184 -19.72 -20.92 22.37
C GLN A 184 -18.32 -21.28 22.90
N ILE A 185 -17.27 -20.70 22.31
CA ILE A 185 -15.87 -20.91 22.71
C ILE A 185 -15.49 -19.88 23.77
N ASP A 186 -15.82 -18.61 23.54
CA ASP A 186 -15.58 -17.50 24.45
C ASP A 186 -16.73 -16.48 24.37
N PRO A 187 -17.56 -16.36 25.42
CA PRO A 187 -18.68 -15.42 25.46
C PRO A 187 -18.30 -13.95 25.29
N SER A 188 -17.02 -13.58 25.47
CA SER A 188 -16.56 -12.20 25.26
C SER A 188 -16.38 -11.82 23.78
N LEU A 189 -16.39 -12.79 22.86
CA LEU A 189 -16.22 -12.59 21.42
C LEU A 189 -17.54 -12.15 20.75
N THR A 190 -18.01 -10.96 21.09
CA THR A 190 -19.29 -10.42 20.62
C THR A 190 -19.19 -9.58 19.35
N THR A 191 -17.98 -9.25 18.91
CA THR A 191 -17.75 -8.40 17.72
C THR A 191 -16.79 -9.05 16.73
N PRO A 192 -16.93 -8.74 15.42
CA PRO A 192 -15.99 -9.22 14.40
C PRO A 192 -14.54 -8.84 14.70
N ASP A 193 -14.28 -7.61 15.16
CA ASP A 193 -12.93 -7.18 15.54
C ASP A 193 -12.33 -8.00 16.69
N ALA A 194 -13.14 -8.33 17.70
CA ALA A 194 -12.71 -9.19 18.80
C ALA A 194 -12.35 -10.60 18.28
N ILE A 195 -13.17 -11.15 17.39
CA ILE A 195 -12.93 -12.46 16.74
C ILE A 195 -11.64 -12.42 15.93
N ILE A 196 -11.46 -11.43 15.04
CA ILE A 196 -10.26 -11.26 14.20
C ILE A 196 -9.00 -11.19 15.08
N ASN A 197 -9.06 -10.49 16.20
CA ASN A 197 -7.94 -10.42 17.13
C ASN A 197 -7.70 -11.74 17.87
N ALA A 198 -8.76 -12.46 18.24
CA ALA A 198 -8.70 -13.74 18.93
C ALA A 198 -8.13 -14.86 18.07
N VAL A 199 -8.29 -14.82 16.73
CA VAL A 199 -7.69 -15.82 15.81
C VAL A 199 -6.18 -15.98 16.04
N ARG A 200 -5.49 -14.91 16.47
CA ARG A 200 -4.04 -14.92 16.68
C ARG A 200 -3.60 -15.67 17.93
N SER A 201 -4.46 -15.71 18.96
CA SER A 201 -4.14 -16.29 20.27
C SER A 201 -4.94 -17.54 20.62
N LYS A 202 -6.08 -17.79 19.94
CA LYS A 202 -7.00 -18.90 20.18
C LYS A 202 -7.17 -19.77 18.93
N PRO A 203 -6.45 -20.90 18.81
CA PRO A 203 -6.57 -21.82 17.67
C PRO A 203 -7.99 -22.38 17.46
N GLU A 204 -8.77 -22.52 18.54
CA GLU A 204 -10.16 -22.97 18.52
C GLU A 204 -11.06 -22.03 17.70
N VAL A 205 -10.86 -20.72 17.85
CA VAL A 205 -11.56 -19.69 17.05
C VAL A 205 -11.21 -19.85 15.57
N GLY A 206 -9.93 -20.07 15.25
CA GLY A 206 -9.52 -20.31 13.87
C GLY A 206 -10.18 -21.55 13.24
N THR A 207 -10.32 -22.62 14.03
CA THR A 207 -11.00 -23.85 13.59
C THR A 207 -12.48 -23.61 13.28
N ALA A 208 -13.17 -22.84 14.11
CA ALA A 208 -14.57 -22.47 13.88
C ALA A 208 -14.75 -21.60 12.62
N LEU A 209 -13.78 -20.73 12.31
CA LEU A 209 -13.84 -19.85 11.15
C LEU A 209 -13.60 -20.56 9.81
N HIS A 210 -12.87 -21.69 9.79
CA HIS A 210 -12.57 -22.39 8.54
C HIS A 210 -13.82 -22.79 7.73
N SER A 211 -14.93 -23.12 8.39
CA SER A 211 -16.19 -23.45 7.72
C SER A 211 -17.05 -22.24 7.35
N ILE A 212 -16.71 -21.05 7.84
CA ILE A 212 -17.49 -19.82 7.68
C ILE A 212 -16.87 -18.92 6.62
N LEU A 213 -15.54 -18.78 6.62
CA LEU A 213 -14.82 -17.89 5.72
C LEU A 213 -14.69 -18.49 4.33
N SER A 214 -14.70 -17.63 3.32
CA SER A 214 -14.53 -18.08 1.94
C SER A 214 -13.03 -18.13 1.58
N PRO A 215 -12.53 -19.21 0.96
CA PRO A 215 -11.18 -19.23 0.42
C PRO A 215 -11.06 -18.23 -0.74
N ARG A 216 -10.04 -17.37 -0.68
CA ARG A 216 -9.83 -16.27 -1.62
C ARG A 216 -8.41 -16.26 -2.14
N HIS A 217 -8.23 -15.69 -3.34
CA HIS A 217 -6.90 -15.45 -3.86
C HIS A 217 -6.15 -14.46 -2.96
N PRO A 218 -4.91 -14.73 -2.53
CA PRO A 218 -4.04 -13.72 -1.91
C PRO A 218 -3.52 -12.74 -2.99
N SER A 219 -4.42 -11.96 -3.60
CA SER A 219 -4.13 -11.05 -4.72
C SER A 219 -3.03 -10.04 -4.38
N GLN A 220 -2.90 -9.65 -3.11
CA GLN A 220 -1.83 -8.76 -2.65
C GLN A 220 -0.45 -9.34 -2.98
N LEU A 221 -0.26 -10.66 -2.88
CA LEU A 221 1.01 -11.30 -3.23
C LEU A 221 1.25 -11.33 -4.74
N TYR A 222 0.20 -11.50 -5.54
CA TYR A 222 0.32 -11.41 -7.00
C TYR A 222 0.67 -9.98 -7.42
N GLU A 223 -0.01 -8.98 -6.84
CA GLU A 223 0.24 -7.57 -7.08
C GLU A 223 1.67 -7.18 -6.62
N ALA A 224 2.12 -7.65 -5.45
CA ALA A 224 3.50 -7.46 -5.00
C ALA A 224 4.52 -8.02 -6.01
N PHE A 225 4.23 -9.19 -6.57
CA PHE A 225 5.10 -9.81 -7.56
C PHE A 225 5.08 -9.07 -8.90
N PHE A 226 3.91 -8.84 -9.50
CA PHE A 226 3.79 -8.25 -10.83
C PHE A 226 3.96 -6.72 -10.84
N GLU A 227 3.18 -5.98 -10.03
CA GLU A 227 3.27 -4.51 -9.93
C GLU A 227 4.54 -4.06 -9.20
N GLY A 228 5.15 -4.93 -8.38
CA GLY A 228 6.37 -4.66 -7.65
C GLY A 228 7.63 -5.18 -8.34
N ILE A 229 7.89 -6.48 -8.20
CA ILE A 229 9.16 -7.10 -8.62
C ILE A 229 9.33 -7.10 -10.14
N VAL A 230 8.34 -7.60 -10.89
CA VAL A 230 8.41 -7.72 -12.35
C VAL A 230 8.43 -6.34 -13.00
N LEU A 231 7.53 -5.44 -12.59
CA LEU A 231 7.51 -4.07 -13.10
C LEU A 231 8.81 -3.32 -12.81
N PHE A 232 9.37 -3.46 -11.60
CA PHE A 232 10.68 -2.90 -11.27
C PHE A 232 11.75 -3.43 -12.21
N ALA A 233 11.83 -4.75 -12.41
CA ALA A 233 12.85 -5.37 -13.25
C ALA A 233 12.78 -4.87 -14.70
N ILE A 234 11.58 -4.76 -15.27
CA ILE A 234 11.35 -4.23 -16.62
C ILE A 234 11.86 -2.78 -16.71
N LEU A 235 11.38 -1.90 -15.84
CA LEU A 235 11.70 -0.47 -15.91
C LEU A 235 13.17 -0.20 -15.61
N TRP A 236 13.73 -0.91 -14.62
CA TRP A 236 15.14 -0.80 -14.27
C TRP A 236 16.05 -1.28 -15.41
N PHE A 237 15.71 -2.42 -16.04
CA PHE A 237 16.43 -2.93 -17.19
C PHE A 237 16.41 -1.93 -18.35
N VAL A 238 15.23 -1.44 -18.73
CA VAL A 238 15.09 -0.47 -19.84
C VAL A 238 15.86 0.81 -19.54
N ARG A 239 15.76 1.35 -18.30
CA ARG A 239 16.48 2.56 -17.89
C ARG A 239 17.99 2.41 -18.00
N THR A 240 18.52 1.30 -17.50
CA THR A 240 19.98 1.11 -17.34
C THR A 240 20.67 0.52 -18.57
N ARG A 241 19.94 -0.16 -19.47
CA ARG A 241 20.50 -0.77 -20.68
C ARG A 241 20.30 0.03 -21.95
N THR A 242 19.18 0.75 -22.08
CA THR A 242 18.78 1.29 -23.39
C THR A 242 18.72 2.82 -23.47
N ARG A 243 18.99 3.54 -22.35
CA ARG A 243 19.02 5.02 -22.26
C ARG A 243 17.97 5.70 -23.16
N GLN A 244 16.71 5.41 -22.87
CA GLN A 244 15.58 5.93 -23.64
C GLN A 244 15.41 7.46 -23.49
N PRO A 245 14.78 8.13 -24.48
CA PRO A 245 14.35 9.52 -24.36
C PRO A 245 13.43 9.75 -23.15
N ASN A 246 13.47 10.96 -22.60
CA ASN A 246 12.64 11.33 -21.44
C ASN A 246 11.14 11.23 -21.76
N GLY A 247 10.40 10.55 -20.89
CA GLY A 247 8.95 10.31 -20.97
C GLY A 247 8.60 8.87 -21.38
N VAL A 248 9.53 8.12 -21.98
CA VAL A 248 9.27 6.76 -22.46
C VAL A 248 9.02 5.80 -21.31
N LEU A 249 9.77 5.91 -20.21
CA LEU A 249 9.61 5.01 -19.06
C LEU A 249 8.33 5.28 -18.30
N THR A 250 7.90 6.54 -18.25
CA THR A 250 6.59 6.92 -17.70
C THR A 250 5.47 6.27 -18.49
N GLY A 251 5.51 6.32 -19.83
CA GLY A 251 4.55 5.61 -20.68
C GLY A 251 4.58 4.09 -20.48
N LEU A 252 5.79 3.50 -20.43
CA LEU A 252 5.97 2.08 -20.20
C LEU A 252 5.43 1.63 -18.83
N PHE A 253 5.65 2.43 -17.77
CA PHE A 253 5.09 2.19 -16.45
C PHE A 253 3.57 2.09 -16.51
N PHE A 254 2.88 3.06 -17.11
CA PHE A 254 1.42 3.03 -17.18
C PHE A 254 0.87 1.85 -17.99
N ILE A 255 1.53 1.50 -19.10
CA ILE A 255 1.14 0.35 -19.92
C ILE A 255 1.32 -0.95 -19.14
N CYS A 256 2.51 -1.21 -18.58
CA CYS A 256 2.77 -2.44 -17.84
C CYS A 256 1.93 -2.52 -16.56
N TYR A 257 1.79 -1.43 -15.83
CA TYR A 257 0.93 -1.37 -14.64
C TYR A 257 -0.52 -1.68 -14.98
N ALA A 258 -1.07 -1.11 -16.06
CA ALA A 258 -2.43 -1.41 -16.50
C ALA A 258 -2.59 -2.89 -16.88
N ILE A 259 -1.62 -3.49 -17.59
CA ILE A 259 -1.65 -4.92 -17.94
C ILE A 259 -1.64 -5.80 -16.69
N PHE A 260 -0.78 -5.50 -15.72
CA PHE A 260 -0.69 -6.28 -14.47
C PHE A 260 -1.89 -6.11 -13.55
N ARG A 261 -2.70 -5.07 -13.76
CA ARG A 261 -3.87 -4.76 -12.94
C ARG A 261 -5.16 -5.45 -13.41
N ILE A 262 -5.17 -6.01 -14.63
CA ILE A 262 -6.31 -6.73 -15.23
C ILE A 262 -6.34 -8.18 -14.72
#